data_AF-A0A9P3CCL0-F1
#
_entry.id   AF-A0A9P3CCL0-F1
#
_cell.length_a   1.000
_cell.length_b   1.000
_cell.length_c   1.000
_cell.angle_alpha   90.00
_cell.angle_beta   90.00
_cell.angle_gamma   90.00
#
_symmetry.space_group_name_H-M   'P 1'
#
loop_
_entity.id
_entity.type
_entity.pdbx_description
1 polymer ?
#
loop_
_entity_poly.entity_id
_entity_poly.type
_entity_poly.pdbx_seq_one_letter_code
_entity_poly.pdbx_strand_id
1 'polypeptide(L)'
;MRNQVATVYTDLFLWGCLVYQLMTESWPGHEKDRQDAELRHMVVEHQWPVLEREYLGDIIRKCWEYGYADAEELKMDLDGFLANNGWEVDGDELRGFGATELFEEGSIPVR
;
A
#
# COMPACT_ATOMS: atom_id res chain seq x y z
N MET A 1 -2.37 7.64 31.26
CA MET A 1 -2.34 6.79 30.05
C MET A 1 -3.58 7.14 29.24
N ARG A 2 -3.46 7.78 28.07
CA ARG A 2 -4.64 7.98 27.20
C ARG A 2 -4.91 6.61 26.56
N ASN A 3 -6.11 6.07 26.71
CA ASN A 3 -6.57 4.95 25.89
C ASN A 3 -6.63 5.45 24.44
N GLN A 4 -5.58 5.22 23.67
CA GLN A 4 -5.65 5.36 22.22
C GLN A 4 -6.38 4.13 21.70
N VAL A 5 -7.66 4.30 21.41
CA VAL A 5 -8.50 3.26 20.82
C VAL A 5 -8.14 3.19 19.33
N ALA A 6 -7.76 2.02 18.85
CA ALA A 6 -7.58 1.76 17.42
C ALA A 6 -8.89 2.08 16.69
N THR A 7 -8.77 2.70 15.52
CA THR A 7 -9.90 3.04 14.65
C THR A 7 -9.70 2.39 13.29
N VAL A 8 -10.77 2.34 12.51
CA VAL A 8 -10.69 1.90 11.11
C VAL A 8 -9.61 2.69 10.34
N TYR A 9 -9.46 3.98 10.62
CA TYR A 9 -8.43 4.82 10.00
C TYR A 9 -7.01 4.40 10.36
N THR A 10 -6.76 4.01 11.62
CA THR A 10 -5.43 3.51 12.02
C THR A 10 -5.13 2.15 11.42
N ASP A 11 -6.15 1.31 11.25
CA ASP A 11 -5.99 -0.02 10.63
C ASP A 11 -5.69 0.10 9.13
N LEU A 12 -6.44 0.95 8.41
CA LEU A 12 -6.20 1.22 6.98
C LEU A 12 -4.85 1.92 6.76
N PHE A 13 -4.47 2.84 7.65
CA PHE A 13 -3.14 3.44 7.64
C PHE A 13 -2.03 2.37 7.73
N LEU A 14 -2.13 1.47 8.70
CA LEU A 14 -1.14 0.40 8.91
C LEU A 14 -1.14 -0.61 7.75
N TRP A 15 -2.28 -0.88 7.14
CA TRP A 15 -2.36 -1.69 5.92
C TRP A 15 -1.55 -1.05 4.79
N GLY A 16 -1.69 0.26 4.56
CA GLY A 16 -0.89 0.98 3.56
C GLY A 16 0.62 0.89 3.84
N CYS A 17 1.02 1.00 5.11
CA CYS A 17 2.42 0.82 5.51
C CYS A 17 2.93 -0.61 5.24
N LEU A 18 2.11 -1.63 5.51
CA LEU A 18 2.46 -3.03 5.26
C LEU A 18 2.68 -3.29 3.77
N VAL A 19 1.74 -2.85 2.92
CA VAL A 19 1.85 -3.01 1.47
C VAL A 19 3.09 -2.29 0.94
N TYR A 20 3.35 -1.07 1.40
CA TYR A 20 4.58 -0.35 1.06
C TYR A 20 5.82 -1.15 1.43
N GLN A 21 5.89 -1.69 2.65
CA GLN A 21 7.04 -2.48 3.09
C GLN A 21 7.22 -3.77 2.26
N LEU A 22 6.14 -4.40 1.81
CA LEU A 22 6.23 -5.55 0.90
C LEU A 22 6.82 -5.15 -0.47
N MET A 23 6.57 -3.93 -0.92
CA MET A 23 7.06 -3.43 -2.22
C MET A 23 8.50 -2.92 -2.15
N THR A 24 8.92 -2.33 -1.02
CA THR A 24 10.20 -1.61 -0.90
C THR A 24 11.20 -2.26 0.06
N GLU A 25 10.78 -3.35 0.72
CA GLU A 25 11.50 -4.00 1.82
C GLU A 25 11.75 -3.08 3.05
N SER A 26 11.19 -1.86 3.04
CA SER A 26 11.44 -0.81 4.02
C SER A 26 10.15 -0.26 4.60
N TRP A 27 10.12 0.01 5.90
CA TRP A 27 8.97 0.66 6.52
C TRP A 27 8.92 2.15 6.14
N PRO A 28 7.74 2.74 5.85
CA PRO A 28 7.66 4.13 5.39
C PRO A 28 8.44 5.10 6.29
N GLY A 29 9.40 5.81 5.69
CA GLY A 29 10.25 6.77 6.39
C GLY A 29 11.58 6.23 6.92
N HIS A 30 11.79 4.90 6.92
CA HIS A 30 13.05 4.29 7.33
C HIS A 30 14.07 4.13 6.19
N GLU A 31 13.72 4.47 4.94
CA GLU A 31 14.64 4.45 3.78
C GLU A 31 15.98 5.19 3.97
N LYS A 32 16.08 6.09 4.97
CA LYS A 32 17.19 7.03 5.18
C LYS A 32 17.71 7.08 6.62
N ASP A 33 17.50 6.04 7.43
CA ASP A 33 17.91 6.02 8.84
C ASP A 33 17.34 7.19 9.67
N ARG A 34 16.08 7.57 9.41
CA ARG A 34 15.43 8.68 10.14
C ARG A 34 15.27 8.36 11.63
N GLN A 35 15.39 9.39 12.47
CA GLN A 35 15.16 9.27 13.91
C GLN A 35 13.65 9.29 14.23
N ASP A 36 13.26 8.72 15.37
CA ASP A 36 11.86 8.68 15.87
C ASP A 36 11.14 10.04 15.81
N ALA A 37 11.85 11.13 16.10
CA ALA A 37 11.29 12.48 16.05
C ALA A 37 10.91 12.90 14.62
N GLU A 38 11.72 12.53 13.63
CA GLU A 38 11.49 12.82 12.22
C GLU A 38 10.34 11.95 11.67
N LEU A 39 10.23 10.70 12.11
CA LEU A 39 9.10 9.83 11.79
C LEU A 39 7.79 10.37 12.36
N ARG A 40 7.79 10.86 13.60
CA ARG A 40 6.61 11.51 14.19
C ARG A 40 6.20 12.76 13.42
N HIS A 41 7.18 13.59 13.04
CA HIS A 41 6.90 14.78 12.25
C HIS A 41 6.34 14.42 10.88
N MET A 42 6.88 13.38 10.24
CA MET A 42 6.37 12.84 8.98
C MET A 42 4.88 12.45 9.08
N VAL A 43 4.50 11.75 10.15
CA VAL A 43 3.11 11.34 10.40
C VAL A 43 2.20 12.55 10.66
N VAL A 44 2.64 13.51 11.46
CA VAL A 44 1.84 14.72 11.80
C VAL A 44 1.65 15.64 10.60
N GLU A 45 2.69 15.81 9.78
CA GLU A 45 2.69 16.71 8.63
C GLU A 45 2.27 16.02 7.32
N HIS A 46 1.87 14.74 7.37
CA HIS A 46 1.51 13.92 6.20
C HIS A 46 2.58 13.90 5.10
N GLN A 47 3.86 13.89 5.49
CA GLN A 47 4.99 13.95 4.56
C GLN A 47 5.46 12.57 4.10
N TRP A 48 4.59 11.85 3.41
CA TRP A 48 4.86 10.47 3.01
C TRP A 48 5.89 10.34 1.88
N PRO A 49 6.58 9.19 1.77
CA PRO A 49 7.38 8.87 0.58
C PRO A 49 6.56 9.06 -0.69
N VAL A 50 7.20 9.58 -1.75
CA VAL A 50 6.56 9.64 -3.06
C VAL A 50 6.50 8.23 -3.62
N LEU A 51 5.29 7.76 -3.89
CA LEU A 51 5.05 6.52 -4.61
C LEU A 51 4.87 6.84 -6.09
N GLU A 52 5.41 6.00 -6.96
CA GLU A 52 4.96 5.96 -8.35
C GLU A 52 3.45 5.70 -8.35
N ARG A 53 2.73 6.35 -9.28
CA ARG A 53 1.25 6.21 -9.32
C ARG A 53 0.86 4.86 -9.88
N GLU A 54 1.70 4.36 -10.77
CA GLU A 54 1.75 2.98 -11.22
C GLU A 54 1.86 2.05 -9.99
N TYR A 55 1.32 0.83 -10.10
CA TYR A 55 1.14 -0.08 -8.97
C TYR A 55 0.10 0.45 -7.94
N LEU A 56 0.21 0.07 -6.67
CA LEU A 56 -0.75 0.41 -5.61
C LEU A 56 -0.52 1.81 -5.00
N GLY A 57 0.29 2.67 -5.62
CA GLY A 57 0.75 3.92 -5.03
C GLY A 57 -0.37 4.89 -4.64
N ASP A 58 -1.36 5.06 -5.51
CA ASP A 58 -2.51 5.94 -5.23
C ASP A 58 -3.41 5.37 -4.11
N ILE A 59 -3.57 4.05 -4.06
CA ILE A 59 -4.34 3.35 -3.00
C ILE A 59 -3.64 3.50 -1.65
N ILE A 60 -2.32 3.28 -1.59
CA ILE A 60 -1.52 3.44 -0.36
C ILE A 60 -1.56 4.89 0.12
N ARG A 61 -1.42 5.87 -0.80
CA ARG A 61 -1.52 7.30 -0.46
C ARG A 61 -2.88 7.62 0.15
N LYS A 62 -3.97 7.13 -0.44
CA LYS A 62 -5.34 7.33 0.10
C LYS A 62 -5.49 6.71 1.49
N CYS A 63 -4.84 5.60 1.79
CA CYS A 63 -4.78 5.03 3.15
C CYS A 63 -4.08 5.99 4.14
N TRP A 64 -2.94 6.56 3.76
CA TRP A 64 -2.16 7.47 4.61
C TRP A 64 -2.80 8.83 4.83
N GLU A 65 -3.67 9.24 3.92
CA GLU A 65 -4.42 10.51 3.99
C GLU A 65 -5.80 10.35 4.64
N TYR A 66 -6.11 9.16 5.19
CA TYR A 66 -7.40 8.82 5.79
C TYR A 66 -8.58 8.99 4.82
N GLY A 67 -8.34 8.73 3.54
CA GLY A 67 -9.30 8.96 2.46
C GLY A 67 -10.37 7.89 2.27
N TYR A 68 -10.34 6.82 3.07
CA TYR A 68 -11.33 5.74 3.04
C TYR A 68 -12.19 5.78 4.29
N ALA A 69 -13.50 5.61 4.12
CA ALA A 69 -14.45 5.52 5.24
C ALA A 69 -14.33 4.19 5.98
N ASP A 70 -14.10 3.10 5.24
CA ASP A 70 -14.00 1.73 5.74
C ASP A 70 -13.19 0.83 4.81
N ALA A 71 -13.07 -0.45 5.18
CA ALA A 71 -12.33 -1.44 4.42
C ALA A 71 -13.02 -1.86 3.10
N GLU A 72 -14.33 -1.68 2.97
CA GLU A 72 -15.05 -2.01 1.73
C GLU A 72 -14.71 -0.98 0.65
N GLU A 73 -14.62 0.30 1.00
CA GLU A 73 -14.19 1.32 0.04
C GLU A 73 -12.75 1.08 -0.45
N LEU A 74 -11.84 0.71 0.46
CA LEU A 74 -10.49 0.29 0.10
C LEU A 74 -10.50 -0.91 -0.85
N LYS A 75 -11.31 -1.93 -0.54
CA LYS A 75 -11.44 -3.13 -1.35
C LYS A 75 -11.98 -2.82 -2.75
N MET A 76 -12.96 -1.94 -2.87
CA MET A 76 -13.51 -1.53 -4.17
C MET A 76 -12.44 -0.88 -5.07
N ASP A 77 -11.61 0.01 -4.52
CA ASP A 77 -10.52 0.64 -5.27
C ASP A 77 -9.44 -0.40 -5.65
N LEU A 78 -9.16 -1.36 -4.75
CA LEU A 78 -8.23 -2.46 -5.04
C LEU A 78 -8.75 -3.39 -6.14
N ASP A 79 -10.01 -3.82 -6.08
CA ASP A 79 -10.65 -4.66 -7.09
C ASP A 79 -10.65 -3.94 -8.46
N GLY A 80 -10.96 -2.64 -8.46
CA GLY A 80 -10.89 -1.80 -9.66
C GLY A 80 -9.48 -1.71 -10.24
N PHE A 81 -8.46 -1.55 -9.40
CA PHE A 81 -7.06 -1.60 -9.82
C PHE A 81 -6.70 -2.94 -10.45
N LEU A 82 -7.05 -4.06 -9.80
CA LEU A 82 -6.75 -5.41 -10.31
C LEU A 82 -7.45 -5.67 -11.66
N ALA A 83 -8.72 -5.28 -11.79
CA ALA A 83 -9.48 -5.38 -13.03
C ALA A 83 -8.86 -4.57 -14.18
N ASN A 84 -8.38 -3.35 -13.89
CA ASN A 84 -7.70 -2.51 -14.88
C ASN A 84 -6.36 -3.11 -15.35
N ASN A 85 -5.76 -4.00 -14.56
CA ASN A 85 -4.56 -4.77 -14.93
C ASN A 85 -4.88 -6.12 -15.58
N GLY A 86 -6.15 -6.41 -15.86
CA GLY A 86 -6.60 -7.63 -16.55
C GLY A 86 -6.76 -8.84 -15.64
N TRP A 87 -6.81 -8.64 -14.32
CA TRP A 87 -7.05 -9.71 -13.36
C TRP A 87 -8.48 -9.69 -12.83
N GLU A 88 -8.94 -10.84 -12.34
CA GLU A 88 -10.29 -10.99 -11.77
C GLU A 88 -10.18 -11.49 -10.33
N VAL A 89 -11.00 -10.91 -9.44
CA VAL A 89 -11.09 -11.31 -8.03
C VAL A 89 -12.36 -12.15 -7.85
N ASP A 90 -12.21 -13.39 -7.40
CA ASP A 90 -13.32 -14.27 -7.00
C ASP A 90 -13.13 -14.71 -5.55
N GLY A 91 -13.75 -13.97 -4.63
CA GLY A 91 -13.54 -14.17 -3.20
C GLY A 91 -12.08 -13.91 -2.80
N ASP A 92 -11.39 -14.96 -2.37
CA ASP A 92 -9.97 -14.92 -2.00
C ASP A 92 -9.04 -15.37 -3.15
N GLU A 93 -9.59 -15.70 -4.32
CA GLU A 93 -8.83 -16.12 -5.50
C GLU A 93 -8.57 -14.94 -6.44
N LEU A 94 -7.31 -14.82 -6.89
CA LEU A 94 -6.93 -13.94 -7.99
C LEU A 94 -6.76 -14.78 -9.26
N ARG A 95 -7.57 -14.50 -10.29
CA ARG A 95 -7.55 -15.16 -11.59
C ARG A 95 -6.90 -14.28 -12.64
N GLY A 96 -6.31 -14.93 -13.65
CA GLY A 96 -5.57 -14.25 -14.72
C GLY A 96 -4.16 -13.82 -14.32
N PHE A 97 -3.77 -13.98 -13.05
CA PHE A 97 -2.40 -13.76 -12.59
C PHE A 97 -1.56 -15.03 -12.73
N GLY A 98 -0.69 -15.07 -13.74
CA GLY A 98 0.26 -16.14 -13.95
C GLY A 98 1.47 -16.01 -13.02
N ALA A 99 1.36 -16.40 -11.75
CA ALA A 99 2.48 -16.29 -10.79
C ALA A 99 3.75 -17.00 -11.26
N THR A 100 3.61 -18.09 -12.05
CA THR A 100 4.73 -18.82 -12.65
C THR A 100 5.50 -18.01 -13.69
N GLU A 101 4.83 -17.09 -14.39
CA GLU A 101 5.41 -16.24 -15.43
C GLU A 101 6.42 -15.23 -14.85
N LEU A 102 6.32 -14.92 -13.55
CA LEU A 102 7.29 -14.08 -12.83
C LEU A 102 8.67 -14.72 -12.70
N PHE A 103 8.74 -16.05 -12.77
CA PHE A 103 9.97 -16.82 -12.60
C PHE A 103 10.49 -17.40 -13.93
N GLU A 104 9.80 -17.14 -15.03
CA GLU A 104 10.29 -17.48 -16.36
C GLU A 104 11.34 -16.44 -16.76
N GLU A 105 12.60 -16.87 -16.88
CA GLU A 105 13.73 -16.02 -17.29
C GLU A 105 13.45 -15.40 -18.67
N GLY A 106 13.19 -14.08 -18.69
CA GLY A 106 13.04 -13.30 -19.94
C GLY A 106 12.01 -12.16 -19.91
N SER A 107 11.15 -12.09 -18.89
CA SER A 107 9.96 -11.20 -18.90
C SER A 107 10.16 -9.80 -18.31
N ILE A 108 11.30 -9.49 -17.68
CA ILE A 108 11.59 -8.13 -17.20
C ILE A 108 12.51 -7.43 -18.20
N PRO A 109 12.02 -6.51 -19.04
CA PRO A 109 12.91 -5.66 -19.80
C PRO A 109 13.64 -4.76 -18.82
N VAL A 110 14.95 -4.98 -18.68
CA VAL A 110 15.86 -4.04 -18.03
C VAL A 110 15.72 -2.71 -18.78
N ARG A 111 15.15 -1.70 -18.14
CA ARG A 111 15.23 -0.31 -18.58
C ARG A 111 16.40 0.37 -17.89
#